data_AF-A0A5J6PAT3-F1
#
_entry.id   AF-A0A5J6PAT3-F1
#
_cell.length_a   1.000
_cell.length_b   1.000
_cell.length_c   1.000
_cell.angle_alpha   90.00
_cell.angle_beta   90.00
_cell.angle_gamma   90.00
#
_symmetry.space_group_name_H-M   'P 1'
#
loop_
_entity.id
_entity.type
_entity.pdbx_description
1 polymer ?
#
loop_
_entity_poly.entity_id
_entity_poly.type
_entity_poly.pdbx_seq_one_letter_code
_entity_poly.pdbx_strand_id
1 'polypeptide(L)'
;MSLRVTLIILVSCLTISACDKKTIDEPIWEKPDTKTINCGDFTSEEIPGGTLYNNVWNKQAVKGFQWRQCLEKSLTADLFGWSWEWPTDSNFIFAYPQIKVGISPWDPRSTANAGFPLENTSVRSLMVEHELEVQGNSEHNIAASLWLTSTGDIGNKPNPSIIIAELMIWNFQTPNHMSPGGTHIGNVQEGDQNWEVWVDKHWGDVSGENSNKWVYITFRATENNLKAKFDVIKFTDYAIEKNILPQEFYIADIELGTEIKSGSGLVWVKQFDVNVEK
;
A
#
# COMPACT_ATOMS: atom_id res chain seq x y z
N MET A 1 -21.48 88.51 5.31
CA MET A 1 -21.65 88.16 3.88
C MET A 1 -20.27 87.93 3.28
N SER A 2 -19.84 86.66 3.20
CA SER A 2 -18.85 86.15 2.24
C SER A 2 -18.65 84.67 2.54
N LEU A 3 -19.30 83.83 1.74
CA LEU A 3 -19.19 82.38 1.71
C LEU A 3 -17.81 82.01 1.14
N ARG A 4 -17.03 81.17 1.82
CA ARG A 4 -15.94 80.40 1.19
C ARG A 4 -16.08 78.94 1.61
N VAL A 5 -16.62 78.17 0.68
CA VAL A 5 -16.70 76.70 0.75
C VAL A 5 -15.32 76.18 0.35
N THR A 6 -14.60 75.58 1.30
CA THR A 6 -13.34 74.87 1.02
C THR A 6 -13.67 73.42 0.73
N LEU A 7 -13.48 73.02 -0.52
CA LEU A 7 -13.61 71.65 -1.00
C LEU A 7 -12.44 70.81 -0.44
N ILE A 8 -12.70 69.90 0.48
CA ILE A 8 -11.71 68.92 0.97
C ILE A 8 -11.88 67.66 0.13
N ILE A 9 -10.94 67.43 -0.79
CA ILE A 9 -10.79 66.16 -1.50
C ILE A 9 -9.99 65.23 -0.59
N LEU A 10 -10.65 64.29 0.08
CA LEU A 10 -9.98 63.22 0.81
C LEU A 10 -9.66 62.10 -0.20
N VAL A 11 -8.39 61.98 -0.58
CA VAL A 11 -7.86 60.86 -1.37
C VAL A 11 -7.85 59.63 -0.47
N SER A 12 -8.73 58.66 -0.74
CA SER A 12 -8.71 57.35 -0.11
C SER A 12 -7.51 56.56 -0.63
N CYS A 13 -6.47 56.44 0.20
CA CYS A 13 -5.33 55.58 -0.07
C CYS A 13 -5.74 54.12 0.16
N LEU A 14 -6.18 53.44 -0.90
CA LEU A 14 -6.36 51.99 -0.93
C LEU A 14 -4.98 51.33 -0.86
N THR A 15 -4.56 50.93 0.34
CA THR A 15 -3.41 50.04 0.51
C THR A 15 -3.83 48.64 0.08
N ILE A 16 -3.48 48.25 -1.15
CA ILE A 16 -3.52 46.87 -1.60
C ILE A 16 -2.37 46.15 -0.86
N SER A 17 -2.69 45.48 0.25
CA SER A 17 -1.78 44.50 0.84
C SER A 17 -1.70 43.31 -0.12
N ALA A 18 -0.67 43.31 -0.97
CA ALA A 18 -0.22 42.11 -1.63
C ALA A 18 0.33 41.18 -0.55
N CYS A 19 -0.46 40.18 -0.15
CA CYS A 19 0.09 39.02 0.55
C CYS A 19 0.89 38.21 -0.47
N ASP A 20 2.19 38.46 -0.52
CA ASP A 20 3.15 37.51 -1.08
C ASP A 20 2.96 36.18 -0.37
N LYS A 21 2.33 35.21 -1.04
CA LYS A 21 2.45 33.80 -0.67
C LYS A 21 3.92 33.44 -0.84
N LYS A 22 4.70 33.54 0.24
CA LYS A 22 5.93 32.76 0.37
C LYS A 22 5.53 31.30 0.21
N THR A 23 5.79 30.72 -0.96
CA THR A 23 6.02 29.29 -1.09
C THR A 23 7.17 28.98 -0.15
N ILE A 24 6.85 28.39 0.99
CA ILE A 24 7.84 27.71 1.81
C ILE A 24 8.15 26.46 0.98
N ASP A 25 9.26 26.48 0.25
CA ASP A 25 9.78 25.27 -0.39
C ASP A 25 10.01 24.26 0.74
N GLU A 26 9.15 23.25 0.83
CA GLU A 26 9.38 22.17 1.78
C GLU A 26 10.74 21.53 1.47
N PRO A 27 11.56 21.28 2.50
CA PRO A 27 12.88 20.72 2.28
C PRO A 27 12.75 19.39 1.53
N ILE A 28 13.52 19.25 0.45
CA ILE A 28 13.62 18.00 -0.31
C ILE A 28 14.15 16.94 0.66
N TRP A 29 13.40 15.86 0.84
CA TRP A 29 13.86 14.74 1.65
C TRP A 29 15.06 14.08 0.96
N GLU A 30 16.16 13.97 1.69
CA GLU A 30 17.35 13.24 1.25
C GLU A 30 17.32 11.84 1.85
N LYS A 31 17.41 10.84 0.98
CA LYS A 31 17.49 9.44 1.41
C LYS A 31 18.79 9.22 2.21
N PRO A 32 18.71 8.65 3.43
CA PRO A 32 19.90 8.24 4.18
C PRO A 32 20.77 7.23 3.42
N ASP A 33 22.06 7.14 3.77
CA ASP A 33 22.95 6.15 3.16
C ASP A 33 22.49 4.72 3.42
N THR A 34 22.36 3.94 2.34
CA THR A 34 21.99 2.52 2.36
C THR A 34 22.89 1.72 1.41
N LYS A 35 22.91 0.40 1.59
CA LYS A 35 23.42 -0.50 0.56
C LYS A 35 22.25 -0.89 -0.36
N THR A 36 22.22 -0.32 -1.56
CA THR A 36 21.31 -0.76 -2.61
C THR A 36 21.62 -2.20 -3.03
N ILE A 37 20.61 -3.06 -2.96
CA ILE A 37 20.69 -4.46 -3.38
C ILE A 37 20.44 -4.53 -4.90
N ASN A 38 19.28 -4.07 -5.34
CA ASN A 38 18.88 -4.09 -6.75
C ASN A 38 17.74 -3.08 -7.00
N CYS A 39 17.69 -2.49 -8.19
CA CYS A 39 16.67 -1.52 -8.61
C CYS A 39 15.83 -1.99 -9.81
N GLY A 40 15.97 -3.24 -10.25
CA GLY A 40 15.17 -3.77 -11.35
C GLY A 40 13.69 -3.89 -10.98
N ASP A 41 12.80 -3.59 -11.93
CA ASP A 41 11.36 -3.43 -11.72
C ASP A 41 10.67 -4.58 -10.96
N PHE A 42 11.06 -5.82 -11.27
CA PHE A 42 10.50 -7.03 -10.66
C PHE A 42 11.62 -7.92 -10.09
N THR A 43 12.70 -7.28 -9.63
CA THR A 43 13.75 -8.00 -8.90
C THR A 43 13.24 -8.42 -7.53
N SER A 44 13.82 -9.50 -7.03
CA SER A 44 13.52 -10.06 -5.72
C SER A 44 14.80 -10.46 -5.01
N GLU A 45 14.77 -10.44 -3.68
CA GLU A 45 15.87 -10.87 -2.82
C GLU A 45 15.31 -11.75 -1.69
N GLU A 46 15.85 -12.94 -1.50
CA GLU A 46 15.52 -13.77 -0.34
C GLU A 46 16.16 -13.20 0.92
N ILE A 47 15.36 -13.04 1.97
CA ILE A 47 15.81 -12.52 3.26
C ILE A 47 15.24 -13.39 4.40
N PRO A 48 15.76 -13.27 5.63
CA PRO A 48 15.07 -13.86 6.78
C PRO A 48 13.62 -13.35 6.86
N GLY A 49 12.67 -14.27 6.96
CA GLY A 49 11.24 -13.96 7.07
C GLY A 49 10.46 -13.92 5.75
N GLY A 50 11.11 -13.89 4.57
CA GLY A 50 10.39 -13.93 3.29
C GLY A 50 11.23 -13.54 2.09
N THR A 51 10.56 -13.11 1.02
CA THR A 51 11.20 -12.61 -0.20
C THR A 51 10.82 -11.16 -0.40
N LEU A 52 11.82 -10.26 -0.47
CA LEU A 52 11.60 -8.89 -0.91
C LEU A 52 11.33 -8.84 -2.40
N TYR A 53 10.42 -7.97 -2.81
CA TYR A 53 10.03 -7.75 -4.19
C TYR A 53 9.92 -6.26 -4.47
N ASN A 54 10.53 -5.82 -5.57
CA ASN A 54 10.49 -4.40 -5.93
C ASN A 54 9.13 -4.00 -6.54
N ASN A 55 8.48 -4.90 -7.28
CA ASN A 55 7.12 -4.75 -7.81
C ASN A 55 6.73 -3.34 -8.31
N VAL A 56 7.24 -2.98 -9.48
CA VAL A 56 6.99 -1.70 -10.16
C VAL A 56 5.90 -1.84 -11.24
N TRP A 57 4.74 -2.37 -10.83
CA TRP A 57 3.68 -2.84 -11.73
C TRP A 57 2.96 -1.75 -12.54
N ASN A 58 2.96 -0.48 -12.10
CA ASN A 58 2.25 0.61 -12.78
C ASN A 58 3.15 1.76 -13.23
N LYS A 59 4.44 1.49 -13.50
CA LYS A 59 5.43 2.49 -13.93
C LYS A 59 5.02 3.32 -15.15
N GLN A 60 4.18 2.78 -16.02
CA GLN A 60 3.64 3.46 -17.20
C GLN A 60 2.83 4.72 -16.85
N ALA A 61 2.32 4.82 -15.62
CA ALA A 61 1.56 5.98 -15.16
C ALA A 61 2.41 7.27 -15.00
N VAL A 62 3.74 7.15 -14.99
CA VAL A 62 4.69 8.24 -14.69
C VAL A 62 4.78 9.37 -15.73
N LYS A 63 4.30 9.15 -16.97
CA LYS A 63 4.25 10.18 -18.04
C LYS A 63 5.57 10.96 -18.27
N GLY A 64 6.72 10.30 -18.14
CA GLY A 64 8.03 10.83 -18.55
C GLY A 64 8.94 11.37 -17.44
N PHE A 65 8.52 11.34 -16.18
CA PHE A 65 9.39 11.63 -15.04
C PHE A 65 10.43 10.51 -14.83
N GLN A 66 11.66 10.87 -14.45
CA GLN A 66 12.70 9.89 -14.10
C GLN A 66 12.49 9.47 -12.65
N TRP A 67 12.19 8.20 -12.44
CA TRP A 67 11.93 7.63 -11.12
C TRP A 67 13.01 6.62 -10.77
N ARG A 68 13.09 6.28 -9.49
CA ARG A 68 13.96 5.22 -9.01
C ARG A 68 13.28 4.46 -7.89
N GLN A 69 13.36 3.14 -7.91
CA GLN A 69 12.90 2.30 -6.82
C GLN A 69 13.83 1.10 -6.65
N CYS A 70 14.23 0.82 -5.42
CA CYS A 70 15.27 -0.17 -5.14
C CYS A 70 14.97 -0.95 -3.86
N LEU A 71 15.41 -2.21 -3.84
CA LEU A 71 15.58 -3.00 -2.63
C LEU A 71 16.85 -2.56 -1.90
N GLU A 72 16.77 -2.47 -0.57
CA GLU A 72 17.77 -1.83 0.26
C GLU A 72 18.17 -2.71 1.45
N LYS A 73 19.44 -2.59 1.86
CA LYS A 73 19.96 -3.11 3.12
C LYS A 73 20.55 -1.97 3.95
N SER A 74 20.25 -1.95 5.25
CA SER A 74 20.81 -0.97 6.17
C SER A 74 22.32 -1.19 6.36
N LEU A 75 23.08 -0.10 6.49
CA LEU A 75 24.51 -0.13 6.76
C LEU A 75 24.82 -0.30 8.26
N THR A 76 23.87 0.00 9.13
CA THR A 76 24.06 0.10 10.59
C THR A 76 23.26 -0.94 11.37
N ALA A 77 22.27 -1.57 10.74
CA ALA A 77 21.45 -2.63 11.31
C ALA A 77 21.29 -3.76 10.29
N ASP A 78 21.00 -4.98 10.76
CA ASP A 78 20.66 -6.10 9.86
C ASP A 78 19.19 -6.02 9.44
N LEU A 79 18.84 -4.93 8.74
CA LEU A 79 17.50 -4.64 8.25
C LEU A 79 17.48 -4.55 6.73
N PHE A 80 16.37 -4.98 6.18
CA PHE A 80 16.09 -4.96 4.76
C PHE A 80 14.80 -4.17 4.50
N GLY A 81 14.65 -3.67 3.29
CA GLY A 81 13.45 -2.95 2.89
C GLY A 81 13.60 -2.37 1.49
N TRP A 82 13.00 -1.22 1.26
CA TRP A 82 12.93 -0.61 -0.07
C TRP A 82 12.94 0.90 0.02
N SER A 83 13.40 1.54 -1.06
CA SER A 83 13.35 2.99 -1.23
C SER A 83 12.79 3.36 -2.58
N TRP A 84 12.23 4.56 -2.67
CA TRP A 84 11.65 5.08 -3.89
C TRP A 84 11.83 6.58 -4.04
N GLU A 85 11.72 7.01 -5.30
CA GLU A 85 11.60 8.38 -5.77
C GLU A 85 10.64 8.36 -6.96
N TRP A 86 9.42 8.82 -6.72
CA TRP A 86 8.33 8.93 -7.69
C TRP A 86 7.87 10.40 -7.79
N PRO A 87 7.12 10.77 -8.85
CA PRO A 87 6.53 12.12 -8.96
C PRO A 87 5.78 12.52 -7.69
N THR A 88 5.86 13.79 -7.28
CA THR A 88 5.19 14.32 -6.08
C THR A 88 3.71 14.64 -6.28
N ASP A 89 3.25 14.78 -7.53
CA ASP A 89 1.86 15.01 -7.89
C ASP A 89 1.33 13.85 -8.74
N SER A 90 0.49 13.01 -8.14
CA SER A 90 -0.09 11.83 -8.78
C SER A 90 -1.44 11.47 -8.16
N ASN A 91 -2.30 10.91 -9.00
CA ASN A 91 -3.56 10.29 -8.63
C ASN A 91 -3.56 8.77 -8.89
N PHE A 92 -2.38 8.18 -9.09
CA PHE A 92 -2.19 6.77 -9.38
C PHE A 92 -1.23 6.16 -8.36
N ILE A 93 -1.43 4.90 -8.04
CA ILE A 93 -0.42 4.07 -7.38
C ILE A 93 0.58 3.63 -8.44
N PHE A 94 1.88 3.85 -8.21
CA PHE A 94 2.94 3.52 -9.16
C PHE A 94 3.51 2.11 -8.96
N ALA A 95 3.61 1.70 -7.71
CA ALA A 95 4.33 0.49 -7.33
C ALA A 95 3.84 -0.01 -5.97
N TYR A 96 4.18 -1.25 -5.67
CA TYR A 96 3.91 -1.89 -4.38
C TYR A 96 5.14 -2.67 -3.91
N PRO A 97 6.29 -2.06 -3.61
CA PRO A 97 7.40 -2.81 -3.04
C PRO A 97 6.99 -3.47 -1.72
N GLN A 98 7.44 -4.71 -1.51
CA GLN A 98 6.84 -5.60 -0.53
C GLN A 98 7.80 -6.69 -0.04
N ILE A 99 7.52 -7.25 1.14
CA ILE A 99 8.01 -8.55 1.60
C ILE A 99 6.87 -9.58 1.46
N LYS A 100 7.19 -10.78 0.95
CA LYS A 100 6.20 -11.83 0.64
C LYS A 100 6.54 -13.17 1.28
N VAL A 101 5.52 -13.87 1.75
CA VAL A 101 5.52 -15.33 1.99
C VAL A 101 4.41 -16.00 1.19
N GLY A 102 4.66 -17.20 0.67
CA GLY A 102 3.73 -17.91 -0.20
C GLY A 102 3.93 -17.61 -1.68
N ILE A 103 2.98 -18.04 -2.53
CA ILE A 103 3.13 -18.09 -3.98
C ILE A 103 2.01 -17.27 -4.64
N SER A 104 2.39 -16.13 -5.24
CA SER A 104 1.46 -15.28 -5.96
C SER A 104 1.02 -15.90 -7.29
N PRO A 105 -0.26 -15.84 -7.68
CA PRO A 105 -0.73 -16.26 -9.00
C PRO A 105 -0.20 -15.36 -10.13
N TRP A 106 0.26 -14.14 -9.82
CA TRP A 106 0.93 -13.26 -10.78
C TRP A 106 2.40 -13.61 -10.98
N ASP A 107 3.05 -14.10 -9.93
CA ASP A 107 4.45 -14.50 -9.95
C ASP A 107 4.71 -15.75 -9.10
N PRO A 108 4.57 -16.96 -9.70
CA PRO A 108 4.69 -18.22 -8.98
C PRO A 108 6.13 -18.69 -8.76
N ARG A 109 7.10 -17.76 -8.69
CA ARG A 109 8.52 -18.05 -8.51
C ARG A 109 9.01 -18.01 -7.04
N SER A 110 8.11 -17.74 -6.10
CA SER A 110 8.49 -17.58 -4.68
C SER A 110 9.04 -18.87 -4.06
N THR A 111 10.14 -18.72 -3.34
CA THR A 111 10.86 -19.81 -2.66
C THR A 111 10.57 -19.88 -1.16
N ALA A 112 10.14 -18.77 -0.56
CA ALA A 112 9.71 -18.71 0.83
C ALA A 112 8.25 -19.22 0.94
N ASN A 113 8.11 -20.51 1.18
CA ASN A 113 6.80 -21.15 1.30
C ASN A 113 6.54 -21.65 2.73
N ALA A 114 5.81 -20.86 3.52
CA ALA A 114 5.37 -21.19 4.88
C ALA A 114 4.17 -22.17 4.92
N GLY A 115 4.08 -23.10 3.96
CA GLY A 115 2.97 -24.04 3.81
C GLY A 115 1.78 -23.51 3.01
N PHE A 116 1.98 -22.44 2.24
CA PHE A 116 1.03 -21.89 1.28
C PHE A 116 1.01 -22.70 -0.04
N PRO A 117 -0.11 -22.70 -0.79
CA PRO A 117 -1.39 -22.09 -0.43
C PRO A 117 -2.11 -22.79 0.72
N LEU A 118 -2.88 -22.03 1.49
CA LEU A 118 -3.64 -22.52 2.64
C LEU A 118 -5.11 -22.65 2.27
N GLU A 119 -5.69 -23.83 2.44
CA GLU A 119 -7.15 -24.00 2.33
C GLU A 119 -7.83 -23.35 3.54
N ASN A 120 -8.73 -22.39 3.30
CA ASN A 120 -9.30 -21.55 4.35
C ASN A 120 -10.04 -22.36 5.44
N THR A 121 -10.73 -23.43 5.05
CA THR A 121 -11.48 -24.32 5.97
C THR A 121 -10.57 -25.16 6.87
N SER A 122 -9.28 -25.26 6.55
CA SER A 122 -8.28 -26.02 7.30
C SER A 122 -7.42 -25.16 8.23
N VAL A 123 -7.67 -23.84 8.27
CA VAL A 123 -6.90 -22.88 9.07
C VAL A 123 -7.82 -22.25 10.10
N ARG A 124 -7.49 -22.47 11.37
CA ARG A 124 -8.21 -21.90 12.51
C ARG A 124 -7.78 -20.46 12.79
N SER A 125 -6.50 -20.14 12.59
CA SER A 125 -6.00 -18.78 12.72
C SER A 125 -4.79 -18.56 11.80
N LEU A 126 -4.69 -17.36 11.26
CA LEU A 126 -3.59 -16.90 10.42
C LEU A 126 -3.15 -15.53 10.93
N MET A 127 -2.28 -15.54 11.93
CA MET A 127 -1.80 -14.33 12.57
C MET A 127 -0.69 -13.69 11.74
N VAL A 128 -0.87 -12.42 11.40
CA VAL A 128 0.17 -11.57 10.82
C VAL A 128 0.57 -10.54 11.87
N GLU A 129 1.86 -10.43 12.15
CA GLU A 129 2.44 -9.42 13.02
C GLU A 129 3.58 -8.72 12.30
N HIS A 130 3.57 -7.40 12.28
CA HIS A 130 4.63 -6.63 11.63
C HIS A 130 4.93 -5.32 12.33
N GLU A 131 6.13 -4.81 12.04
CA GLU A 131 6.59 -3.50 12.43
C GLU A 131 7.45 -2.94 11.30
N LEU A 132 7.08 -1.76 10.79
CA LEU A 132 7.82 -1.04 9.78
C LEU A 132 8.32 0.29 10.32
N GLU A 133 9.46 0.74 9.79
CA GLU A 133 9.92 2.12 9.93
C GLU A 133 9.84 2.79 8.57
N VAL A 134 9.22 3.96 8.49
CA VAL A 134 9.07 4.72 7.25
C VAL A 134 9.66 6.11 7.41
N GLN A 135 10.47 6.52 6.43
CA GLN A 135 11.05 7.85 6.34
C GLN A 135 10.80 8.40 4.94
N GLY A 136 10.46 9.68 4.81
CA GLY A 136 10.20 10.26 3.48
C GLY A 136 9.29 11.46 3.48
N ASN A 137 9.11 12.01 2.28
CA ASN A 137 8.12 13.02 1.93
C ASN A 137 7.22 12.49 0.80
N SER A 138 6.50 11.42 1.09
CA SER A 138 5.71 10.68 0.13
C SER A 138 4.27 10.54 0.58
N GLU A 139 3.37 10.40 -0.39
CA GLU A 139 2.02 9.91 -0.13
C GLU A 139 1.99 8.41 -0.45
N HIS A 140 1.67 7.60 0.54
CA HIS A 140 1.62 6.14 0.47
C HIS A 140 0.68 5.56 1.53
N ASN A 141 0.38 4.27 1.40
CA ASN A 141 -0.15 3.43 2.48
C ASN A 141 0.88 2.37 2.91
N ILE A 142 0.60 1.70 4.02
CA ILE A 142 1.17 0.40 4.35
C ILE A 142 0.02 -0.59 4.42
N ALA A 143 0.11 -1.63 3.61
CA ALA A 143 -0.92 -2.64 3.50
C ALA A 143 -0.31 -4.04 3.50
N ALA A 144 -1.04 -5.00 4.07
CA ALA A 144 -0.91 -6.39 3.64
C ALA A 144 -1.85 -6.61 2.45
N SER A 145 -1.42 -7.36 1.45
CA SER A 145 -2.23 -7.86 0.33
C SER A 145 -2.15 -9.38 0.28
N LEU A 146 -3.26 -10.03 0.00
CA LEU A 146 -3.38 -11.47 -0.10
C LEU A 146 -4.14 -11.82 -1.37
N TRP A 147 -3.58 -12.71 -2.18
CA TRP A 147 -4.30 -13.30 -3.30
C TRP A 147 -5.11 -14.52 -2.85
N LEU A 148 -6.43 -14.45 -3.03
CA LEU A 148 -7.32 -15.57 -2.79
C LEU A 148 -7.63 -16.28 -4.10
N THR A 149 -7.48 -17.59 -4.12
CA THR A 149 -7.62 -18.40 -5.33
C THR A 149 -8.67 -19.50 -5.19
N SER A 150 -9.25 -19.92 -6.31
CA SER A 150 -10.22 -21.03 -6.38
C SER A 150 -9.58 -22.42 -6.24
N THR A 151 -8.26 -22.51 -6.26
CA THR A 151 -7.49 -23.75 -6.17
C THR A 151 -6.14 -23.50 -5.48
N GLY A 152 -5.64 -24.50 -4.75
CA GLY A 152 -4.30 -24.49 -4.18
C GLY A 152 -3.20 -24.84 -5.17
N ASP A 153 -3.54 -25.27 -6.40
CA ASP A 153 -2.57 -25.50 -7.46
C ASP A 153 -2.32 -24.20 -8.26
N ILE A 154 -1.33 -23.43 -7.82
CA ILE A 154 -0.91 -22.17 -8.48
C ILE A 154 -0.06 -22.44 -9.74
N GLY A 155 0.50 -23.65 -9.87
CA GLY A 155 1.43 -24.01 -10.94
C GLY A 155 2.76 -23.24 -10.87
N ASN A 156 3.47 -23.20 -12.01
CA ASN A 156 4.80 -22.59 -12.16
C ASN A 156 4.85 -21.46 -13.20
N LYS A 157 3.68 -21.01 -13.67
CA LYS A 157 3.51 -19.92 -14.64
C LYS A 157 2.39 -19.00 -14.17
N PRO A 158 2.47 -17.68 -14.43
CA PRO A 158 1.41 -16.75 -14.07
C PRO A 158 0.05 -17.26 -14.54
N ASN A 159 -0.90 -17.33 -13.62
CA ASN A 159 -2.25 -17.80 -13.87
C ASN A 159 -3.25 -16.93 -13.09
N PRO A 160 -3.50 -15.69 -13.50
CA PRO A 160 -4.43 -14.82 -12.80
C PRO A 160 -5.90 -15.27 -12.91
N SER A 161 -6.22 -16.24 -13.78
CA SER A 161 -7.60 -16.74 -13.95
C SER A 161 -8.15 -17.50 -12.74
N ILE A 162 -7.28 -17.96 -11.83
CA ILE A 162 -7.68 -18.62 -10.58
C ILE A 162 -7.92 -17.63 -9.44
N ILE A 163 -7.62 -16.34 -9.63
CA ILE A 163 -7.86 -15.30 -8.63
C ILE A 163 -9.36 -15.09 -8.49
N ILE A 164 -9.87 -15.24 -7.27
CA ILE A 164 -11.26 -14.91 -6.94
C ILE A 164 -11.36 -13.57 -6.24
N ALA A 165 -10.35 -13.22 -5.43
CA ALA A 165 -10.31 -11.98 -4.69
C ALA A 165 -8.89 -11.54 -4.36
N GLU A 166 -8.76 -10.24 -4.15
CA GLU A 166 -7.62 -9.60 -3.50
C GLU A 166 -8.12 -9.01 -2.18
N LEU A 167 -7.51 -9.44 -1.08
CA LEU A 167 -7.82 -8.92 0.24
C LEU A 167 -6.67 -8.03 0.68
N MET A 168 -6.95 -6.75 0.88
CA MET A 168 -5.99 -5.80 1.43
C MET A 168 -6.34 -5.39 2.86
N ILE A 169 -5.33 -5.25 3.71
CA ILE A 169 -5.45 -4.80 5.11
C ILE A 169 -4.54 -3.60 5.28
N TRP A 170 -5.11 -2.40 5.25
CA TRP A 170 -4.38 -1.13 5.32
C TRP A 170 -4.23 -0.70 6.78
N ASN A 171 -3.02 -0.79 7.32
CA ASN A 171 -2.72 -0.45 8.71
C ASN A 171 -2.34 1.02 8.89
N PHE A 172 -1.84 1.65 7.82
CA PHE A 172 -1.39 3.03 7.82
C PHE A 172 -1.66 3.66 6.45
N GLN A 173 -2.02 4.93 6.45
CA GLN A 173 -1.97 5.77 5.26
C GLN A 173 -1.55 7.20 5.60
N THR A 174 -0.84 7.82 4.68
CA THR A 174 -0.55 9.26 4.73
C THR A 174 -1.82 10.10 4.52
N PRO A 175 -1.89 11.34 5.03
CA PRO A 175 -3.12 12.14 5.02
C PRO A 175 -3.69 12.44 3.62
N ASN A 176 -2.85 12.58 2.59
CA ASN A 176 -3.30 12.86 1.22
C ASN A 176 -3.22 11.61 0.31
N HIS A 177 -3.21 10.43 0.93
CA HIS A 177 -3.42 9.18 0.22
C HIS A 177 -4.86 9.06 -0.30
N MET A 178 -5.05 8.24 -1.33
CA MET A 178 -6.38 7.92 -1.83
C MET A 178 -7.14 7.00 -0.87
N SER A 179 -8.47 7.06 -0.92
CA SER A 179 -9.31 6.06 -0.24
C SER A 179 -9.21 4.71 -0.96
N PRO A 180 -9.48 3.59 -0.25
CA PRO A 180 -9.59 2.28 -0.88
C PRO A 180 -10.57 2.27 -2.05
N GLY A 181 -10.29 1.38 -3.01
CA GLY A 181 -11.19 1.14 -4.14
C GLY A 181 -12.57 0.64 -3.70
N GLY A 182 -13.58 0.90 -4.53
CA GLY A 182 -14.95 0.39 -4.31
C GLY A 182 -15.79 1.27 -3.38
N THR A 183 -16.70 0.62 -2.64
CA THR A 183 -17.67 1.29 -1.75
C THR A 183 -17.47 0.86 -0.32
N HIS A 184 -17.51 1.81 0.62
CA HIS A 184 -17.56 1.52 2.05
C HIS A 184 -18.90 0.86 2.42
N ILE A 185 -18.84 -0.34 2.99
CA ILE A 185 -20.02 -1.16 3.30
C ILE A 185 -20.26 -1.36 4.80
N GLY A 186 -19.32 -0.95 5.66
CA GLY A 186 -19.45 -1.14 7.10
C GLY A 186 -18.10 -1.22 7.81
N ASN A 187 -18.13 -1.71 9.04
CA ASN A 187 -16.96 -1.83 9.89
C ASN A 187 -16.89 -3.22 10.52
N VAL A 188 -15.69 -3.67 10.85
CA VAL A 188 -15.43 -4.89 11.62
C VAL A 188 -14.40 -4.60 12.71
N GLN A 189 -14.61 -5.20 13.89
CA GLN A 189 -13.65 -5.15 14.99
C GLN A 189 -12.77 -6.40 14.94
N GLU A 190 -11.45 -6.21 14.99
CA GLU A 190 -10.47 -7.29 15.15
C GLU A 190 -9.39 -6.81 16.12
N GLY A 191 -9.12 -7.61 17.16
CA GLY A 191 -8.31 -7.17 18.29
C GLY A 191 -8.86 -5.88 18.90
N ASP A 192 -7.96 -4.93 19.17
CA ASP A 192 -8.29 -3.59 19.68
C ASP A 192 -8.55 -2.57 18.55
N GLN A 193 -8.51 -2.99 17.28
CA GLN A 193 -8.65 -2.12 16.12
C GLN A 193 -10.02 -2.25 15.45
N ASN A 194 -10.63 -1.12 15.13
CA ASN A 194 -11.77 -1.08 14.21
C ASN A 194 -11.29 -0.86 12.78
N TRP A 195 -11.92 -1.54 11.83
CA TRP A 195 -11.55 -1.55 10.42
C TRP A 195 -12.76 -1.19 9.57
N GLU A 196 -12.63 -0.17 8.75
CA GLU A 196 -13.59 0.10 7.68
C GLU A 196 -13.47 -0.97 6.60
N VAL A 197 -14.61 -1.40 6.04
CA VAL A 197 -14.65 -2.41 4.99
C VAL A 197 -15.09 -1.77 3.68
N TRP A 198 -14.24 -1.88 2.67
CA TRP A 198 -14.46 -1.37 1.31
C TRP A 198 -14.48 -2.53 0.32
N VAL A 199 -15.40 -2.50 -0.64
CA VAL A 199 -15.56 -3.59 -1.61
C VAL A 199 -15.82 -3.08 -3.01
N ASP A 200 -15.12 -3.67 -3.98
CA ASP A 200 -15.50 -3.66 -5.40
C ASP A 200 -15.60 -5.11 -5.92
N LYS A 201 -16.76 -5.50 -6.43
CA LYS A 201 -17.00 -6.86 -6.95
C LYS A 201 -16.50 -7.08 -8.38
N HIS A 202 -16.05 -6.02 -9.05
CA HIS A 202 -15.66 -6.02 -10.46
C HIS A 202 -14.31 -5.32 -10.68
N TRP A 203 -13.45 -5.36 -9.66
CA TRP A 203 -12.11 -4.82 -9.73
C TRP A 203 -11.31 -5.50 -10.84
N GLY A 204 -10.35 -4.79 -11.42
CA GLY A 204 -9.45 -5.37 -12.40
C GLY A 204 -8.10 -4.69 -12.38
N ASP A 205 -7.18 -5.26 -13.16
CA ASP A 205 -5.82 -4.79 -13.24
C ASP A 205 -5.74 -3.34 -13.76
N VAL A 206 -5.36 -2.43 -12.87
CA VAL A 206 -5.30 -0.99 -13.11
C VAL A 206 -4.13 -0.62 -14.03
N SER A 207 -3.16 -1.52 -14.20
CA SER A 207 -2.03 -1.34 -15.11
C SER A 207 -2.50 -1.30 -16.58
N GLY A 208 -3.64 -1.94 -16.85
CA GLY A 208 -4.19 -2.16 -18.18
C GLY A 208 -3.53 -3.30 -18.95
N GLU A 209 -2.58 -4.02 -18.35
CA GLU A 209 -1.89 -5.14 -19.00
C GLU A 209 -2.76 -6.40 -19.06
N ASN A 210 -3.69 -6.56 -18.10
CA ASN A 210 -4.56 -7.73 -18.01
C ASN A 210 -6.05 -7.36 -17.95
N SER A 211 -6.90 -8.24 -18.48
CA SER A 211 -8.37 -8.08 -18.43
C SER A 211 -9.05 -8.83 -17.28
N ASN A 212 -8.25 -9.49 -16.42
CA ASN A 212 -8.76 -10.27 -15.30
C ASN A 212 -9.58 -9.41 -14.34
N LYS A 213 -10.58 -10.03 -13.73
CA LYS A 213 -11.49 -9.39 -12.78
C LYS A 213 -11.59 -10.23 -11.51
N TRP A 214 -11.59 -9.57 -10.37
CA TRP A 214 -11.70 -10.20 -9.06
C TRP A 214 -12.51 -9.34 -8.10
N VAL A 215 -12.87 -9.91 -6.95
CA VAL A 215 -13.41 -9.13 -5.83
C VAL A 215 -12.26 -8.45 -5.11
N TYR A 216 -12.27 -7.13 -5.03
CA TYR A 216 -11.33 -6.36 -4.24
C TYR A 216 -11.98 -6.01 -2.90
N ILE A 217 -11.32 -6.39 -1.80
CA ILE A 217 -11.79 -6.16 -0.44
C ILE A 217 -10.69 -5.45 0.32
N THR A 218 -10.99 -4.31 0.92
CA THR A 218 -10.04 -3.61 1.79
C THR A 218 -10.59 -3.45 3.19
N PHE A 219 -9.79 -3.85 4.17
CA PHE A 219 -9.98 -3.55 5.57
C PHE A 219 -9.02 -2.42 5.95
N ARG A 220 -9.52 -1.21 6.14
CA ARG A 220 -8.70 -0.04 6.47
C ARG A 220 -8.83 0.28 7.95
N ALA A 221 -7.71 0.29 8.67
CA ALA A 221 -7.67 0.67 10.07
C ALA A 221 -8.21 2.11 10.23
N THR A 222 -9.07 2.31 11.23
CA THR A 222 -9.51 3.67 11.60
C THR A 222 -8.44 4.46 12.33
N GLU A 223 -7.42 3.78 12.86
CA GLU A 223 -6.26 4.38 13.51
C GLU A 223 -4.98 3.88 12.83
N ASN A 224 -4.16 4.82 12.37
CA ASN A 224 -2.93 4.51 11.65
C ASN A 224 -1.86 3.94 12.60
N ASN A 225 -1.29 2.79 12.24
CA ASN A 225 -0.19 2.18 12.98
C ASN A 225 0.79 1.46 12.04
N LEU A 226 2.09 1.70 12.22
CA LEU A 226 3.16 1.00 11.51
C LEU A 226 3.56 -0.32 12.19
N LYS A 227 3.03 -0.57 13.39
CA LYS A 227 3.12 -1.83 14.13
C LYS A 227 1.72 -2.41 14.30
N ALA A 228 1.42 -3.52 13.64
CA ALA A 228 0.09 -4.12 13.75
C ALA A 228 0.16 -5.63 13.88
N LYS A 229 -0.88 -6.17 14.50
CA LYS A 229 -1.10 -7.60 14.70
C LYS A 229 -2.57 -7.90 14.47
N PHE A 230 -2.87 -8.84 13.59
CA PHE A 230 -4.23 -9.21 13.25
C PHE A 230 -4.34 -10.66 12.80
N ASP A 231 -5.52 -11.25 12.96
CA ASP A 231 -5.88 -12.57 12.42
C ASP A 231 -6.62 -12.43 11.08
N VAL A 232 -5.98 -12.86 9.99
CA VAL A 232 -6.55 -12.82 8.64
C VAL A 232 -7.87 -13.58 8.56
N ILE A 233 -8.01 -14.68 9.33
CA ILE A 233 -9.22 -15.50 9.30
C ILE A 233 -10.45 -14.70 9.75
N LYS A 234 -10.31 -13.75 10.69
CA LYS A 234 -11.41 -12.88 11.13
C LYS A 234 -11.96 -11.99 10.02
N PHE A 235 -11.07 -11.47 9.17
CA PHE A 235 -11.46 -10.65 8.03
C PHE A 235 -12.13 -11.50 6.96
N THR A 236 -11.62 -12.70 6.67
CA THR A 236 -12.26 -13.60 5.71
C THR A 236 -13.60 -14.11 6.21
N ASP A 237 -13.74 -14.44 7.50
CA ASP A 237 -15.00 -14.85 8.11
C ASP A 237 -16.07 -13.76 7.95
N TYR A 238 -15.71 -12.50 8.22
CA TYR A 238 -16.59 -11.36 7.97
C TYR A 238 -17.02 -11.31 6.50
N ALA A 239 -16.08 -11.44 5.57
CA ALA A 239 -16.38 -11.37 4.14
C ALA A 239 -17.26 -12.54 3.67
N ILE A 240 -17.10 -13.73 4.25
CA ILE A 240 -17.98 -14.88 4.03
C ILE A 240 -19.39 -14.60 4.56
N GLU A 241 -19.52 -14.12 5.82
CA GLU A 241 -20.81 -13.81 6.44
C GLU A 241 -21.59 -12.78 5.62
N LYS A 242 -20.90 -11.81 5.02
CA LYS A 242 -21.50 -10.78 4.15
C LYS A 242 -21.72 -11.25 2.71
N ASN A 243 -21.46 -12.52 2.38
CA ASN A 243 -21.56 -13.07 1.03
C ASN A 243 -20.72 -12.29 -0.01
N ILE A 244 -19.55 -11.82 0.42
CA ILE A 244 -18.53 -11.17 -0.42
C ILE A 244 -17.57 -12.22 -0.95
N LEU A 245 -17.15 -13.15 -0.09
CA LEU A 245 -16.33 -14.32 -0.45
C LEU A 245 -17.14 -15.63 -0.45
N PRO A 246 -16.73 -16.63 -1.24
CA PRO A 246 -17.27 -17.98 -1.14
C PRO A 246 -16.83 -18.66 0.17
N GLN A 247 -17.49 -19.77 0.53
CA GLN A 247 -17.18 -20.55 1.73
C GLN A 247 -15.80 -21.24 1.67
N GLU A 248 -15.36 -21.60 0.46
CA GLU A 248 -14.13 -22.35 0.22
C GLU A 248 -13.26 -21.57 -0.76
N PHE A 249 -11.99 -21.39 -0.39
CA PHE A 249 -10.95 -20.78 -1.20
C PHE A 249 -9.57 -21.13 -0.63
N TYR A 250 -8.53 -20.74 -1.36
CA TYR A 250 -7.15 -20.87 -0.92
C TYR A 250 -6.53 -19.49 -0.75
N ILE A 251 -5.77 -19.31 0.33
CA ILE A 251 -4.91 -18.14 0.54
C ILE A 251 -3.58 -18.47 -0.11
N ALA A 252 -3.23 -17.80 -1.20
CA ALA A 252 -2.04 -18.14 -2.00
C ALA A 252 -0.75 -17.55 -1.40
N ASP A 253 -0.83 -16.36 -0.84
CA ASP A 253 0.28 -15.62 -0.25
C ASP A 253 -0.17 -14.57 0.78
N ILE A 254 0.82 -13.96 1.43
CA ILE A 254 0.69 -12.72 2.18
C ILE A 254 1.87 -11.82 1.79
N GLU A 255 1.54 -10.61 1.35
CA GLU A 255 2.48 -9.59 0.90
C GLU A 255 2.32 -8.33 1.76
N LEU A 256 3.32 -7.95 2.55
CA LEU A 256 3.32 -6.68 3.29
C LEU A 256 4.16 -5.65 2.52
N GLY A 257 3.53 -4.54 2.13
CA GLY A 257 4.19 -3.56 1.28
C GLY A 257 3.66 -2.14 1.41
N THR A 258 4.08 -1.31 0.47
CA THR A 258 3.75 0.12 0.40
C THR A 258 3.13 0.43 -0.96
N GLU A 259 1.84 0.76 -1.04
CA GLU A 259 1.32 1.34 -2.28
C GLU A 259 1.78 2.79 -2.37
N ILE A 260 2.62 3.09 -3.36
CA ILE A 260 3.24 4.40 -3.49
C ILE A 260 2.45 5.25 -4.46
N LYS A 261 1.82 6.30 -3.96
CA LYS A 261 1.14 7.31 -4.77
C LYS A 261 2.11 8.36 -5.29
N SER A 262 3.03 8.85 -4.45
CA SER A 262 3.92 9.96 -4.84
C SER A 262 5.12 10.16 -3.91
N GLY A 263 6.07 10.98 -4.36
CA GLY A 263 7.19 11.48 -3.58
C GLY A 263 8.29 10.46 -3.34
N SER A 264 9.09 10.68 -2.31
CA SER A 264 10.26 9.85 -2.00
C SER A 264 10.17 9.24 -0.61
N GLY A 265 10.75 8.06 -0.44
CA GLY A 265 10.77 7.40 0.85
C GLY A 265 11.69 6.18 0.94
N LEU A 266 11.81 5.69 2.16
CA LEU A 266 12.57 4.52 2.57
C LEU A 266 11.77 3.80 3.66
N VAL A 267 11.61 2.50 3.48
CA VAL A 267 10.97 1.60 4.45
C VAL A 267 12.01 0.60 4.94
N TRP A 268 12.02 0.34 6.24
CA TRP A 268 12.71 -0.80 6.84
C TRP A 268 11.70 -1.76 7.44
N VAL A 269 11.80 -3.05 7.10
CA VAL A 269 11.03 -4.12 7.73
C VAL A 269 11.74 -4.50 9.03
N LYS A 270 11.17 -4.11 10.17
CA LYS A 270 11.69 -4.48 11.50
C LYS A 270 11.21 -5.86 11.91
N GLN A 271 9.96 -6.18 11.56
CA GLN A 271 9.31 -7.45 11.85
C GLN A 271 8.29 -7.76 10.75
N PHE A 272 8.24 -9.02 10.32
CA PHE A 272 7.16 -9.59 9.51
C PHE A 272 7.05 -11.08 9.82
N ASP A 273 6.11 -11.42 10.69
CA ASP A 273 5.86 -12.79 11.14
C ASP A 273 4.47 -13.25 10.68
N VAL A 274 4.43 -14.43 10.08
CA VAL A 274 3.20 -15.09 9.64
C VAL A 274 3.10 -16.45 10.34
N ASN A 275 2.08 -16.60 11.18
CA ASN A 275 1.88 -17.80 11.99
C ASN A 275 0.55 -18.47 11.64
N VAL A 276 0.62 -19.74 11.25
CA VAL A 276 -0.54 -20.54 10.86
C VAL A 276 -0.90 -21.52 11.97
N GLU A 277 -2.15 -21.49 12.43
CA GLU A 277 -2.73 -22.48 13.31
C GLU A 277 -3.82 -23.26 12.55
N LYS A 278 -3.62 -24.58 12.42
CA LYS A 278 -4.60 -25.50 11.81
C LYS A 278 -5.58 -26.06 12.84
#